data_AF-A0A8T3S0N1-F1
#
_entry.id   AF-A0A8T3S0N1-F1
#
_cell.length_a   1.000
_cell.length_b   1.000
_cell.length_c   1.000
_cell.angle_alpha   90.00
_cell.angle_beta   90.00
_cell.angle_gamma   90.00
#
_symmetry.space_group_name_H-M   'P 1'
#
loop_
_entity.id
_entity.type
_entity.pdbx_description
1 polymer ?
#
loop_
_entity_poly.entity_id
_entity_poly.type
_entity_poly.pdbx_seq_one_letter_code
_entity_poly.pdbx_strand_id
1 'polypeptide(L)' 'ITDGADSDRVALKVALADDSALTSVVTAVAERGAHLVGLAKSEPSLEDVFVELVGRGFGDEDGKGSTS' A
#
# COMPACT_ATOMS: atom_id res chain seq x y z
N ILE A 1 21.22 19.18 10.30
CA ILE A 1 20.92 18.32 11.47
C ILE A 1 19.63 18.85 12.06
N THR A 2 18.51 18.23 11.75
CA THR A 2 17.26 18.37 12.54
C THR A 2 16.83 16.96 12.86
N ASP A 3 17.60 16.38 13.77
CA ASP A 3 17.33 15.14 14.47
C ASP A 3 16.73 15.53 15.82
N GLY A 4 15.55 15.00 16.17
CA GLY A 4 15.06 14.97 17.56
C GLY A 4 13.84 15.82 17.97
N ALA A 5 12.66 15.71 17.32
CA ALA A 5 11.43 16.29 17.90
C ALA A 5 10.08 15.56 17.66
N ASP A 6 10.01 14.34 17.10
CA ASP A 6 8.70 13.73 16.70
C ASP A 6 8.58 12.22 16.95
N SER A 7 9.15 11.71 18.06
CA SER A 7 9.27 10.26 18.31
C SER A 7 7.97 9.50 18.63
N ASP A 8 6.79 10.13 18.57
CA ASP A 8 5.48 9.49 18.86
C ASP A 8 4.58 9.34 17.62
N ARG A 9 5.11 9.61 16.43
CA ARG A 9 4.35 9.50 15.18
C ARG A 9 4.59 8.16 14.50
N VAL A 10 3.50 7.47 14.17
CA VAL A 10 3.51 6.23 13.40
C VAL A 10 3.09 6.51 11.95
N ALA A 11 3.90 6.05 11.00
CA ALA A 11 3.54 6.06 9.58
C ALA A 11 2.89 4.71 9.21
N LEU A 12 1.69 4.76 8.63
CA LEU A 12 0.95 3.59 8.18
C LEU A 12 0.74 3.65 6.67
N LYS A 13 1.08 2.56 5.95
CA LYS A 13 0.69 2.35 4.56
C LYS A 13 -0.43 1.31 4.51
N VAL A 14 -1.54 1.66 3.87
CA VAL A 14 -2.69 0.78 3.66
C VAL A 14 -3.12 0.81 2.20
N ALA A 15 -3.45 -0.36 1.66
CA ALA A 15 -4.13 -0.46 0.37
C ALA A 15 -5.64 -0.47 0.62
N LEU A 16 -6.35 0.45 -0.04
CA LEU A 16 -7.81 0.54 0.06
C LEU A 16 -8.44 -0.12 -1.16
N ALA A 17 -9.59 -0.77 -0.98
CA ALA A 17 -10.34 -1.37 -2.09
C ALA A 17 -10.85 -0.30 -3.06
N ASP A 18 -11.23 0.87 -2.54
CA ASP A 18 -11.69 2.02 -3.28
C ASP A 18 -11.57 3.30 -2.42
N ASP A 19 -11.78 4.46 -3.04
CA ASP A 19 -11.65 5.76 -2.38
C ASP A 19 -12.69 5.99 -1.27
N SER A 20 -13.85 5.31 -1.31
CA SER A 20 -14.89 5.46 -0.29
C SER A 20 -14.50 4.84 1.05
N ALA A 21 -13.60 3.84 1.04
CA ALA A 21 -13.06 3.21 2.24
C ALA A 21 -12.19 4.16 3.09
N LEU A 22 -11.65 5.23 2.49
CA LEU A 22 -10.75 6.17 3.17
C LEU A 22 -11.38 6.79 4.42
N THR A 23 -12.62 7.27 4.30
CA THR A 23 -13.36 7.91 5.40
C THR A 23 -13.54 6.96 6.57
N SER A 24 -13.88 5.70 6.29
CA SER A 24 -14.05 4.67 7.32
C SER A 24 -12.74 4.41 8.07
N VAL A 25 -11.62 4.29 7.34
CA VAL A 25 -10.29 4.05 7.93
C VAL A 25 -9.85 5.21 8.81
N VAL A 26 -9.97 6.45 8.33
CA VAL A 26 -9.62 7.65 9.12
C VAL A 26 -10.47 7.75 10.39
N THR A 27 -11.78 7.47 10.28
CA THR A 27 -12.69 7.47 11.43
C THR A 27 -12.29 6.43 12.46
N ALA A 28 -12.02 5.19 12.05
CA ALA A 28 -11.61 4.12 12.95
C ALA A 28 -10.27 4.40 13.66
N VAL A 29 -9.34 5.10 12.99
CA VAL A 29 -8.08 5.55 13.59
C VAL A 29 -8.33 6.66 14.62
N ALA A 30 -9.18 7.63 14.28
CA ALA A 30 -9.54 8.72 15.18
C ALA A 30 -10.30 8.22 16.44
N GLU A 31 -11.22 7.27 16.29
CA GLU A 31 -11.96 6.63 17.40
C GLU A 31 -11.04 5.90 18.39
N ARG A 32 -9.85 5.48 17.95
CA ARG A 32 -8.83 4.86 18.80
C ARG A 32 -7.95 5.88 19.53
N GLY A 33 -8.26 7.17 19.44
CA GLY A 33 -7.55 8.25 20.11
C GLY A 33 -6.31 8.75 19.37
N ALA A 34 -6.09 8.32 18.13
CA ALA A 34 -4.99 8.81 17.31
C ALA A 34 -5.37 10.09 16.58
N HIS A 35 -4.45 11.06 16.54
CA HIS A 35 -4.62 12.28 15.78
C HIS A 35 -3.92 12.16 14.42
N LEU A 36 -4.70 12.21 13.34
CA LEU A 36 -4.15 12.16 11.98
C LEU A 36 -3.44 13.49 11.66
N VAL A 37 -2.13 13.42 11.41
CA VAL A 37 -1.30 14.61 11.11
C VAL A 37 -1.04 14.81 9.62
N GLY A 38 -1.26 13.78 8.81
CA GLY A 38 -1.06 13.85 7.37
C GLY A 38 -1.65 12.64 6.66
N LEU A 39 -2.08 12.86 5.42
CA LEU A 39 -2.54 11.81 4.52
C LEU A 39 -1.90 12.06 3.15
N ALA A 40 -1.33 11.01 2.56
CA ALA A 40 -0.82 11.05 1.19
C ALA A 40 -1.44 9.90 0.41
N LYS A 41 -2.10 10.23 -0.70
CA LYS A 41 -2.55 9.23 -1.68
C LYS A 41 -1.40 9.01 -2.66
N SER A 42 -0.92 7.77 -2.73
CA SER A 42 0.06 7.34 -3.72
C SER A 42 -0.65 6.48 -4.75
N GLU A 43 -0.55 6.85 -6.02
CA GLU A 43 -0.89 5.96 -7.12
C GLU A 43 0.33 5.06 -7.40
N PRO A 44 0.14 3.73 -7.56
CA PRO A 44 1.26 2.86 -7.90
C PRO A 44 1.84 3.29 -9.24
N SER A 45 3.16 3.40 -9.33
CA SER A 45 3.81 3.68 -10.60
C SER A 45 3.83 2.43 -11.48
N LEU A 46 4.01 2.61 -12.79
CA LEU A 46 4.21 1.47 -13.71
C LEU A 46 5.44 0.64 -13.33
N GLU A 47 6.46 1.27 -12.73
CA GLU A 47 7.63 0.58 -12.22
C GLU A 47 7.27 -0.30 -11.00
N ASP A 48 6.47 0.20 -10.07
CA ASP A 48 6.01 -0.58 -8.90
C ASP A 48 5.18 -1.81 -9.33
N VAL A 49 4.28 -1.62 -10.29
CA VAL A 49 3.47 -2.70 -10.87
C VAL A 49 4.35 -3.70 -11.61
N PHE A 50 5.35 -3.23 -12.36
CA PHE A 50 6.30 -4.10 -13.06
C PHE A 50 7.15 -4.92 -12.07
N VAL A 51 7.65 -4.31 -10.99
CA VAL A 51 8.41 -5.01 -9.94
C VAL A 51 7.56 -6.05 -9.22
N GLU A 52 6.28 -5.77 -8.93
CA GLU A 52 5.39 -6.78 -8.34
C GLU A 52 5.12 -7.94 -9.30
N LEU A 53 4.89 -7.64 -10.58
CA LEU A 53 4.63 -8.63 -11.63
C LEU A 53 5.85 -9.46 -12.03
N VAL A 54 7.06 -8.91 -11.91
CA VAL A 54 8.32 -9.62 -12.21
C VAL A 54 8.90 -10.29 -10.96
N GLY A 55 8.65 -9.71 -9.79
CA GLY A 55 9.04 -10.25 -8.47
C GLY A 55 8.19 -11.44 -8.04
N ARG A 56 6.93 -11.51 -8.46
CA ARG A 56 6.23 -12.79 -8.66
C ARG A 56 6.77 -13.33 -9.97
N GLY A 57 7.85 -14.11 -9.94
CA GLY A 57 8.45 -14.64 -11.16
C GLY A 57 7.37 -15.20 -12.10
N PHE A 58 7.62 -15.17 -13.41
CA PHE A 58 6.94 -15.97 -14.42
C PHE A 58 7.07 -17.47 -14.07
N GLY A 59 6.48 -17.88 -12.96
CA GLY A 59 6.48 -19.21 -12.39
C GLY A 59 5.16 -19.86 -12.77
N ASP A 60 5.24 -20.63 -13.86
CA ASP A 60 4.36 -21.74 -14.19
C ASP A 60 2.89 -21.43 -14.51
N GLU A 61 2.62 -20.78 -15.66
CA GLU A 61 1.42 -21.11 -16.46
C GLU A 61 1.72 -21.22 -17.97
N ASP A 62 2.92 -21.67 -18.35
CA ASP A 62 3.22 -22.14 -19.73
C ASP A 62 3.65 -23.62 -19.68
N GLY A 63 2.68 -24.49 -19.36
CA GLY A 63 2.98 -25.90 -19.05
C GLY A 63 1.86 -26.89 -19.32
N LYS A 64 0.89 -26.59 -20.19
CA LYS A 64 -0.05 -27.61 -20.69
C LYS A 64 -0.01 -27.67 -22.20
N GLY A 65 0.82 -28.60 -22.68
CA GLY A 65 1.15 -28.83 -24.07
C GLY A 65 -0.07 -29.04 -24.97
N SER A 66 -0.12 -28.22 -26.02
CA SER A 66 -0.58 -28.69 -27.33
C SER A 66 0.52 -29.55 -27.94
N THR A 67 0.36 -30.87 -27.84
CA THR A 67 0.95 -31.81 -28.82
C THR A 67 -0.11 -32.83 -29.17
N SER A 68 -0.19 -33.07 -30.48
CA SER A 68 -1.14 -33.86 -31.27
C SER A 68 -1.55 -35.22 -30.71
#